data_AF-A0A2H3B026-F1
#
_entry.id   AF-A0A2H3B026-F1
#
_cell.length_a   1.000
_cell.length_b   1.000
_cell.length_c   1.000
_cell.angle_alpha   90.00
_cell.angle_beta   90.00
_cell.angle_gamma   90.00
#
_symmetry.space_group_name_H-M   'P 1'
#
loop_
_entity.id
_entity.type
_entity.pdbx_description
1 polymer ?
#
loop_
_entity_poly.entity_id
_entity_poly.type
_entity_poly.pdbx_seq_one_letter_code
_entity_poly.pdbx_strand_id
1 'polypeptide(L)'
;MRLRIQTEPPLPQLKAWFPLPDDANTHDLKTSLCSTVQVLRAAKIKPGELTLELDGFELLDELASTGVVRDTDLIVIKGRQGASSKKRKAETESPVARDAKRLKPVLVSSDSDESTDSDSSTDSSSSDSSSSDSSSGTSSPSVASVRKKLPPPPVKQQNHVPPGLGSQQTRSRNQRRRLKKKYEADATGSTPPTAHRPKDLSSTNGVPLGRKAPTENELSLSMFSLGNKNKKKGFKQKLTLSATPKIVFQAQTPRLVPPSERENLPTNVFVTSVDVEEGMWGKKAKKEAIEEAALDYGEEDIVEEGDTIDEEANKMWETVEAVYDSYPVITQPDQSHVGNLVAWKALALNPMTFSPEVSLHLARVAAVNEDNAYIISRLVRPGWETGDEPTVDETIAWGDILTMGLKNAGRE
;
A
#
# COMPACT_ATOMS: atom_id res chain seq x y z
N MET A 1 14.75 -18.65 -10.48
CA MET A 1 13.37 -19.05 -10.09
C MET A 1 12.55 -19.65 -11.25
N ARG A 2 11.42 -20.33 -10.97
CA ARG A 2 10.45 -20.91 -11.94
C ARG A 2 9.07 -20.28 -11.75
N LEU A 3 8.57 -19.64 -12.80
CA LEU A 3 7.30 -18.92 -12.80
C LEU A 3 6.21 -19.71 -13.52
N ARG A 4 4.96 -19.57 -13.09
CA ARG A 4 3.80 -19.99 -13.88
C ARG A 4 3.40 -18.82 -14.77
N ILE A 5 3.32 -19.03 -16.07
CA ILE A 5 2.87 -18.00 -17.01
C ILE A 5 1.53 -18.38 -17.60
N GLN A 6 0.65 -17.39 -17.78
CA GLN A 6 -0.63 -17.54 -18.45
C GLN A 6 -0.84 -16.39 -19.43
N THR A 7 -1.17 -16.66 -20.69
CA THR A 7 -1.55 -15.60 -21.64
C THR A 7 -3.06 -15.35 -21.65
N GLU A 8 -3.45 -14.10 -21.89
CA GLU A 8 -4.85 -13.70 -22.07
C GLU A 8 -5.17 -13.21 -23.48
N PRO A 9 -6.44 -13.31 -23.94
CA PRO A 9 -6.88 -12.74 -25.21
C PRO A 9 -6.51 -11.25 -25.31
N PRO A 10 -6.03 -10.77 -26.48
CA PRO A 10 -6.08 -11.38 -27.81
C PRO A 10 -4.95 -12.37 -28.11
N LEU A 11 -4.07 -12.66 -27.16
CA LEU A 11 -2.98 -13.63 -27.35
C LEU A 11 -3.54 -15.06 -27.37
N PRO A 12 -2.93 -15.99 -28.13
CA PRO A 12 -3.31 -17.39 -28.05
C PRO A 12 -3.08 -17.91 -26.63
N GLN A 13 -4.05 -18.67 -26.11
CA GLN A 13 -4.02 -19.18 -24.74
C GLN A 13 -2.83 -20.13 -24.54
N LEU A 14 -2.06 -19.88 -23.49
CA LEU A 14 -0.89 -20.64 -23.08
C LEU A 14 -0.86 -20.66 -21.55
N LYS A 15 -0.56 -21.84 -20.99
CA LYS A 15 -0.20 -22.01 -19.58
C LYS A 15 1.05 -22.87 -19.52
N ALA A 16 2.13 -22.34 -18.95
CA ALA A 16 3.42 -23.04 -18.91
C ALA A 16 4.25 -22.62 -17.70
N TRP A 17 5.26 -23.42 -17.38
CA TRP A 17 6.32 -23.03 -16.45
C TRP A 17 7.46 -22.35 -17.21
N PHE A 18 7.99 -21.27 -16.67
CA PHE A 18 9.03 -20.45 -17.30
C PHE A 18 10.21 -20.24 -16.35
N PRO A 19 11.45 -20.61 -16.73
CA PRO A 19 12.63 -20.33 -15.92
C PRO A 19 13.03 -18.86 -16.04
N LEU A 20 13.24 -18.18 -14.91
CA LEU A 20 13.69 -16.78 -14.83
C LEU A 20 15.01 -16.71 -14.02
N PRO A 21 16.06 -16.03 -14.52
CA PRO A 21 17.24 -15.69 -13.73
C PRO A 21 16.89 -14.79 -12.54
N ASP A 22 17.58 -14.96 -11.42
CA ASP A 22 17.18 -14.30 -10.17
C ASP A 22 17.39 -12.76 -10.20
N ASP A 23 18.27 -12.27 -11.07
CA ASP A 23 18.62 -10.83 -11.16
C ASP A 23 18.02 -10.12 -12.39
N ALA A 24 16.98 -10.68 -13.02
CA ALA A 24 16.42 -10.12 -14.25
C ALA A 24 15.44 -8.96 -13.97
N ASN A 25 15.49 -7.88 -14.75
CA ASN A 25 14.45 -6.85 -14.69
C ASN A 25 13.18 -7.30 -15.42
N THR A 26 12.05 -6.64 -15.15
CA THR A 26 10.78 -6.94 -15.82
C THR A 26 10.87 -6.79 -17.34
N HIS A 27 11.65 -5.83 -17.84
CA HIS A 27 11.94 -5.69 -19.27
C HIS A 27 12.70 -6.89 -19.85
N ASP A 28 13.67 -7.43 -19.12
CA ASP A 28 14.45 -8.61 -19.53
C ASP A 28 13.58 -9.87 -19.53
N LEU A 29 12.67 -9.98 -18.56
CA LEU A 29 11.63 -11.01 -18.55
C LEU A 29 10.75 -10.93 -19.81
N LYS A 30 10.26 -9.74 -20.19
CA LYS A 30 9.47 -9.56 -21.43
C LYS A 30 10.29 -9.96 -22.68
N THR A 31 11.56 -9.57 -22.73
CA THR A 31 12.48 -9.91 -23.82
C THR A 31 12.73 -11.43 -23.89
N SER A 32 12.91 -12.07 -22.75
CA SER A 32 13.08 -13.52 -22.61
C SER A 32 11.82 -14.29 -23.01
N LEU A 33 10.63 -13.79 -22.64
CA LEU A 33 9.34 -14.35 -23.04
C LEU A 33 9.12 -14.25 -24.55
N CYS A 34 9.32 -13.08 -25.17
CA CYS A 34 9.20 -12.88 -26.62
C CYS A 34 10.16 -13.76 -27.41
N SER A 35 11.40 -13.92 -26.91
CA SER A 35 12.39 -14.76 -27.56
C SER A 35 12.09 -16.24 -27.38
N THR A 36 11.75 -16.70 -26.18
CA THR A 36 11.67 -18.15 -25.85
C THR A 36 10.31 -18.77 -26.15
N VAL A 37 9.20 -18.06 -25.89
CA VAL A 37 7.85 -18.60 -26.01
C VAL A 37 7.39 -18.58 -27.47
N GLN A 38 7.24 -19.76 -28.08
CA GLN A 38 6.91 -19.91 -29.50
C GLN A 38 5.62 -19.19 -29.91
N VAL A 39 4.60 -19.19 -29.04
CA VAL A 39 3.30 -18.55 -29.30
C VAL A 39 3.46 -17.02 -29.47
N LEU A 40 4.27 -16.38 -28.61
CA LEU A 40 4.54 -14.94 -28.67
C LEU A 40 5.42 -14.61 -29.89
N ARG A 41 6.42 -15.46 -30.16
CA ARG A 41 7.30 -15.34 -31.33
C ARG A 41 6.53 -15.45 -32.65
N ALA A 42 5.60 -16.40 -32.76
CA ALA A 42 4.75 -16.59 -33.93
C ALA A 42 3.84 -15.38 -34.19
N ALA A 43 3.36 -14.74 -33.13
CA ALA A 43 2.56 -13.51 -33.20
C ALA A 43 3.37 -12.25 -33.47
N LYS A 44 4.72 -12.33 -33.49
CA LYS A 44 5.65 -11.20 -33.72
C LYS A 44 5.45 -10.02 -32.76
N ILE A 45 5.09 -10.32 -31.51
CA ILE A 45 4.83 -9.30 -30.48
C ILE A 45 6.17 -8.78 -29.94
N LYS A 46 6.28 -7.46 -29.81
CA LYS A 46 7.47 -6.83 -29.23
C LYS A 46 7.39 -6.79 -27.70
N PRO A 47 8.53 -6.75 -26.98
CA PRO A 47 8.52 -6.66 -25.51
C PRO A 47 7.67 -5.49 -24.98
N GLY A 48 7.77 -4.31 -25.59
CA GLY A 48 6.96 -3.13 -25.20
C GLY A 48 5.46 -3.22 -25.52
N GLU A 49 5.02 -4.24 -26.24
CA GLU A 49 3.61 -4.54 -26.50
C GLU A 49 3.04 -5.55 -25.49
N LEU A 50 3.84 -6.03 -24.54
CA LEU A 50 3.40 -6.90 -23.46
C LEU A 50 3.20 -6.14 -22.16
N THR A 51 2.08 -6.43 -21.50
CA THR A 51 1.82 -6.08 -20.10
C THR A 51 1.87 -7.36 -19.29
N LEU A 52 2.65 -7.37 -18.20
CA LEU A 52 2.73 -8.48 -17.26
C LEU A 52 1.98 -8.10 -16.01
N GLU A 53 1.09 -8.97 -15.53
CA GLU A 53 0.34 -8.76 -14.29
C GLU A 53 0.64 -9.85 -13.27
N LEU A 54 0.83 -9.47 -12.01
CA LEU A 54 0.92 -10.35 -10.85
C LEU A 54 -0.22 -9.97 -9.89
N ASP A 55 -1.09 -10.91 -9.55
CA ASP A 55 -2.28 -10.67 -8.72
C ASP A 55 -3.18 -9.50 -9.17
N GLY A 56 -3.21 -9.25 -10.48
CA GLY A 56 -3.98 -8.17 -11.10
C GLY A 56 -3.29 -6.80 -11.08
N PHE A 57 -2.04 -6.73 -10.62
CA PHE A 57 -1.21 -5.52 -10.66
C PHE A 57 -0.21 -5.59 -11.81
N GLU A 58 -0.12 -4.52 -12.61
CA GLU A 58 0.85 -4.41 -13.71
C GLU A 58 2.28 -4.25 -13.18
N LEU A 59 3.18 -5.10 -13.66
CA LEU A 59 4.61 -5.02 -13.38
C LEU A 59 5.26 -4.01 -14.34
N LEU A 60 5.87 -2.96 -13.76
CA LEU A 60 6.58 -1.92 -14.49
C LEU A 60 7.94 -2.42 -15.00
N ASP A 61 8.37 -1.91 -16.16
CA ASP A 61 9.60 -2.37 -16.83
C ASP A 61 10.88 -2.10 -16.01
N GLU A 62 10.86 -1.07 -15.17
CA GLU A 62 11.98 -0.63 -14.33
C GLU A 62 12.11 -1.39 -13.00
N LEU A 63 11.09 -2.16 -12.62
CA LEU A 63 11.14 -2.94 -11.39
C LEU A 63 12.08 -4.14 -11.57
N ALA A 64 13.07 -4.22 -10.69
CA ALA A 64 13.84 -5.43 -10.48
C ALA A 64 12.90 -6.54 -9.99
N SER A 65 13.03 -7.73 -10.55
CA SER A 65 12.18 -8.86 -10.12
C SER A 65 12.54 -9.37 -8.72
N THR A 66 13.74 -9.03 -8.23
CA THR A 66 14.23 -9.30 -6.87
C THR A 66 13.33 -8.65 -5.81
N GLY A 67 12.45 -9.45 -5.22
CA GLY A 67 11.61 -9.06 -4.07
C GLY A 67 10.11 -8.99 -4.38
N VAL A 68 9.72 -8.77 -5.64
CA VAL A 68 8.30 -8.71 -6.04
C VAL A 68 7.80 -10.07 -6.52
N VAL A 69 8.59 -10.76 -7.34
CA VAL A 69 8.20 -12.04 -7.95
C VAL A 69 8.87 -13.17 -7.18
N ARG A 70 8.06 -14.12 -6.69
CA ARG A 70 8.50 -15.32 -5.97
C ARG A 70 8.45 -16.56 -6.86
N ASP A 71 9.14 -17.61 -6.41
CA ASP A 71 9.06 -18.91 -7.06
C ASP A 71 7.61 -19.40 -7.03
N THR A 72 7.13 -19.94 -8.15
CA THR A 72 5.75 -20.39 -8.37
C THR A 72 4.66 -19.33 -8.55
N ASP A 73 5.01 -18.04 -8.60
CA ASP A 73 4.03 -16.99 -8.90
C ASP A 73 3.39 -17.15 -10.28
N LEU A 74 2.13 -16.70 -10.40
CA LEU A 74 1.38 -16.70 -11.65
C LEU A 74 1.45 -15.33 -12.30
N ILE A 75 2.24 -15.23 -13.38
CA ILE A 75 2.30 -14.02 -14.21
C ILE A 75 1.31 -14.15 -15.36
N VAL A 76 0.38 -13.19 -15.44
CA VAL A 76 -0.58 -13.07 -16.53
C VAL A 76 -0.01 -12.14 -17.61
N ILE A 77 0.13 -12.66 -18.82
CA ILE A 77 0.68 -11.96 -19.98
C ILE A 77 -0.47 -11.45 -20.84
N LYS A 78 -0.56 -10.13 -20.96
CA LYS A 78 -1.54 -9.44 -21.81
C LYS A 78 -0.85 -8.75 -22.98
N GLY A 79 -1.48 -8.83 -24.16
CA GLY A 79 -1.07 -8.06 -25.31
C GLY A 79 -1.68 -6.65 -25.24
N ARG A 80 -0.85 -5.63 -25.13
CA ARG A 80 -1.26 -4.23 -25.26
C ARG A 80 -1.63 -4.00 -26.72
N GLN A 81 -2.91 -3.74 -26.98
CA GLN A 81 -3.33 -3.32 -28.33
C GLN A 81 -2.70 -1.95 -28.57
N GLY A 82 -1.53 -1.94 -29.19
CA GLY A 82 -0.80 -0.72 -29.49
C GLY A 82 -1.74 0.26 -30.16
N ALA A 83 -1.86 1.46 -29.60
CA ALA A 83 -2.58 2.58 -30.20
C ALA A 83 -1.91 3.07 -31.51
N SER A 84 -1.14 2.24 -32.20
CA SER A 84 -0.66 2.45 -33.56
C SER A 84 -1.79 2.29 -34.57
N SER A 85 -2.98 2.80 -34.29
CA SER A 85 -3.77 3.38 -35.35
C SER A 85 -3.04 4.67 -35.74
N LYS A 86 -1.99 4.51 -36.57
CA LYS A 86 -1.61 5.53 -37.54
C LYS A 86 -2.90 5.80 -38.29
N LYS A 87 -3.63 6.82 -37.84
CA LYS A 87 -4.83 7.36 -38.43
C LYS A 87 -4.41 7.70 -39.85
N ARG A 88 -4.64 6.77 -40.78
CA ARG A 88 -4.38 7.00 -42.20
C ARG A 88 -5.18 8.24 -42.51
N LYS A 89 -4.47 9.35 -42.76
CA LYS A 89 -5.04 10.57 -43.32
C LYS A 89 -5.78 10.10 -44.57
N ALA A 90 -7.10 10.21 -44.55
CA ALA A 90 -7.94 9.80 -45.65
C ALA A 90 -7.38 10.41 -46.94
N GLU A 91 -7.08 9.56 -47.91
CA GLU A 91 -6.79 9.99 -49.27
C GLU A 91 -8.02 10.76 -49.74
N THR A 92 -7.84 12.08 -49.88
CA THR A 92 -8.76 12.93 -50.60
C THR A 92 -8.65 12.55 -52.07
N GLU A 93 -9.67 11.86 -52.56
CA GLU A 93 -9.91 11.70 -53.99
C GLU A 93 -9.87 13.09 -54.64
N SER A 94 -8.99 13.27 -55.63
CA SER A 94 -9.08 14.37 -56.59
C SER A 94 -8.94 13.81 -58.01
N PRO A 95 -9.71 14.34 -58.97
CA PRO A 95 -9.90 13.71 -60.27
C PRO A 95 -8.83 14.09 -61.30
N VAL A 96 -8.53 13.12 -62.16
CA VAL A 96 -8.24 13.20 -63.61
C VAL A 96 -7.31 14.33 -64.14
N ALA A 97 -6.14 13.86 -64.60
CA ALA A 97 -5.32 14.30 -65.75
C ALA A 97 -4.57 15.66 -65.72
N ARG A 98 -3.24 15.63 -65.84
CA ARG A 98 -2.51 15.62 -67.14
C ARG A 98 -0.98 15.52 -66.92
N ASP A 99 -0.33 14.97 -67.94
CA ASP A 99 1.11 14.83 -68.17
C ASP A 99 1.99 16.00 -67.68
N ALA A 100 3.10 15.66 -67.01
CA ALA A 100 4.40 16.27 -67.28
C ALA A 100 5.54 15.45 -66.65
N LYS A 101 6.46 15.02 -67.53
CA LYS A 101 7.77 14.43 -67.22
C LYS A 101 8.62 15.41 -66.39
N ARG A 102 9.19 14.99 -65.24
CA ARG A 102 10.58 15.32 -64.86
C ARG A 102 11.07 14.67 -63.56
N LEU A 103 12.07 13.80 -63.74
CA LEU A 103 13.32 13.56 -62.99
C LEU A 103 13.37 13.57 -61.45
N LYS A 104 13.95 12.46 -60.95
CA LYS A 104 14.57 12.15 -59.64
C LYS A 104 15.45 13.29 -59.08
N PRO A 105 15.60 13.43 -57.74
CA PRO A 105 16.68 12.72 -56.99
C PRO A 105 16.23 12.22 -55.59
N VAL A 106 16.63 11.02 -55.17
CA VAL A 106 17.79 10.64 -54.31
C VAL A 106 17.69 11.11 -52.83
N LEU A 107 17.71 10.07 -51.99
CA LEU A 107 17.72 9.90 -50.53
C LEU A 107 18.72 10.77 -49.74
N VAL A 108 18.38 11.09 -48.48
CA VAL A 108 19.11 10.91 -47.18
C VAL A 108 18.29 11.63 -46.08
N SER A 109 17.64 10.97 -45.11
CA SER A 109 18.08 10.39 -43.81
C SER A 109 18.43 11.38 -42.68
N SER A 110 17.96 11.01 -41.46
CA SER A 110 18.33 11.47 -40.10
C SER A 110 17.78 12.81 -39.59
N ASP A 111 17.46 13.01 -38.31
CA ASP A 111 17.14 12.17 -37.14
C ASP A 111 16.53 13.15 -36.11
N SER A 112 15.60 12.69 -35.28
CA SER A 112 14.88 13.52 -34.29
C SER A 112 15.48 13.41 -32.90
N ASP A 113 15.78 14.59 -32.34
CA ASP A 113 15.45 15.17 -31.03
C ASP A 113 15.10 14.29 -29.82
N GLU A 114 15.86 14.59 -28.75
CA GLU A 114 15.42 14.96 -27.38
C GLU A 114 14.34 14.09 -26.70
N SER A 115 14.69 13.26 -25.73
CA SER A 115 15.04 13.59 -24.32
C SER A 115 13.83 13.95 -23.46
N THR A 116 13.72 13.21 -22.34
CA THR A 116 13.25 13.66 -21.01
C THR A 116 11.77 14.05 -20.90
N ASP A 117 11.04 13.84 -19.82
CA ASP A 117 11.21 13.17 -18.54
C ASP A 117 9.80 13.15 -17.93
N SER A 118 9.67 12.43 -16.82
CA SER A 118 8.81 12.78 -15.69
C SER A 118 7.47 12.06 -15.49
N ASP A 119 7.51 11.23 -14.44
CA ASP A 119 6.84 11.45 -13.16
C ASP A 119 5.32 11.68 -13.18
N SER A 120 4.57 10.79 -12.53
CA SER A 120 3.95 11.14 -11.24
C SER A 120 3.05 10.03 -10.67
N SER A 121 3.28 9.76 -9.38
CA SER A 121 2.29 9.60 -8.29
C SER A 121 1.18 8.55 -8.41
N THR A 122 1.31 7.50 -7.61
CA THR A 122 0.21 6.63 -7.16
C THR A 122 -0.29 7.04 -5.78
N ASP A 123 -1.58 7.37 -5.75
CA ASP A 123 -2.41 7.30 -4.56
C ASP A 123 -3.05 5.92 -4.47
N SER A 124 -2.89 5.23 -3.33
CA SER A 124 -3.83 4.17 -2.96
C SER A 124 -4.01 4.09 -1.46
N SER A 125 -5.28 3.95 -1.10
CA SER A 125 -5.78 3.70 0.24
C SER A 125 -6.32 2.28 0.30
N SER A 126 -5.84 1.56 1.33
CA SER A 126 -6.60 0.71 2.25
C SER A 126 -7.40 -0.48 1.71
N SER A 127 -7.02 -1.68 2.13
CA SER A 127 -7.88 -2.68 2.80
C SER A 127 -6.96 -3.79 3.36
N ASP A 128 -6.96 -4.15 4.64
CA ASP A 128 -7.97 -4.86 5.46
C ASP A 128 -7.83 -6.40 5.42
N SER A 129 -7.40 -6.96 6.57
CA SER A 129 -7.82 -8.25 7.20
C SER A 129 -7.28 -9.56 6.60
N SER A 130 -6.97 -10.65 7.32
CA SER A 130 -7.32 -11.13 8.67
C SER A 130 -6.53 -12.42 9.01
N SER A 131 -6.31 -12.64 10.31
CA SER A 131 -5.71 -13.77 11.01
C SER A 131 -6.69 -14.92 11.34
N SER A 132 -6.15 -16.09 11.71
CA SER A 132 -6.90 -17.21 12.30
C SER A 132 -6.21 -17.84 13.52
N ASP A 133 -7.07 -18.27 14.45
CA ASP A 133 -6.84 -18.60 15.87
C ASP A 133 -6.48 -20.06 16.20
N SER A 134 -6.23 -20.34 17.49
CA SER A 134 -6.31 -21.68 18.11
C SER A 134 -6.81 -21.70 19.57
N SER A 135 -8.03 -22.26 19.74
CA SER A 135 -8.53 -23.29 20.69
C SER A 135 -8.41 -23.25 22.24
N SER A 136 -9.56 -23.47 22.91
CA SER A 136 -9.91 -24.51 23.95
C SER A 136 -10.99 -23.94 24.92
N GLY A 137 -11.97 -24.62 25.54
CA GLY A 137 -12.53 -25.97 25.60
C GLY A 137 -13.66 -26.02 26.69
N THR A 138 -14.53 -27.04 26.64
CA THR A 138 -15.41 -27.61 27.72
C THR A 138 -16.87 -27.13 28.02
N SER A 139 -17.82 -28.02 27.68
CA SER A 139 -18.91 -28.64 28.49
C SER A 139 -20.30 -27.99 28.77
N SER A 140 -21.34 -28.79 28.44
CA SER A 140 -22.63 -29.05 29.15
C SER A 140 -23.95 -28.68 28.42
N PRO A 141 -25.01 -29.53 28.48
CA PRO A 141 -26.24 -29.35 27.70
C PRO A 141 -27.35 -28.63 28.48
N SER A 142 -28.02 -27.66 27.85
CA SER A 142 -29.19 -26.99 28.44
C SER A 142 -30.37 -26.87 27.45
N VAL A 143 -31.45 -27.50 27.91
CA VAL A 143 -32.88 -27.47 27.56
C VAL A 143 -33.38 -26.29 26.71
N ALA A 144 -34.12 -26.64 25.65
CA ALA A 144 -34.78 -25.77 24.69
C ALA A 144 -35.89 -24.88 25.30
N SER A 145 -35.85 -23.59 25.00
CA SER A 145 -36.94 -22.63 25.27
C SER A 145 -37.32 -21.89 23.98
N VAL A 146 -38.53 -22.14 23.50
CA VAL A 146 -39.15 -21.50 22.33
C VAL A 146 -39.52 -20.05 22.67
N ARG A 147 -38.80 -19.06 22.11
CA ARG A 147 -39.17 -17.64 22.22
C ARG A 147 -39.82 -17.13 20.92
N LYS A 148 -41.01 -16.54 21.09
CA LYS A 148 -41.82 -15.91 20.04
C LYS A 148 -41.19 -14.59 19.56
N LYS A 149 -41.20 -14.38 18.24
CA LYS A 149 -40.66 -13.23 17.50
C LYS A 149 -41.51 -11.97 17.76
N LEU A 150 -40.89 -10.88 18.22
CA LEU A 150 -41.52 -9.55 18.35
C LEU A 150 -41.38 -8.74 17.05
N PRO A 151 -42.33 -7.84 16.73
CA PRO A 151 -42.34 -7.03 15.50
C PRO A 151 -41.28 -5.90 15.51
N PRO A 152 -40.82 -5.45 14.32
CA PRO A 152 -39.78 -4.44 14.19
C PRO A 152 -40.23 -3.05 14.68
N PRO A 153 -39.33 -2.26 15.30
CA PRO A 153 -39.66 -0.93 15.80
C PRO A 153 -39.88 0.07 14.65
N PRO A 154 -40.76 1.08 14.86
CA PRO A 154 -41.09 2.07 13.85
C PRO A 154 -39.89 2.95 13.49
N VAL A 155 -39.66 3.12 12.18
CA VAL A 155 -38.61 3.95 11.58
C VAL A 155 -38.82 5.41 11.99
N LYS A 156 -37.90 5.95 12.80
CA LYS A 156 -37.89 7.38 13.15
C LYS A 156 -37.53 8.20 11.91
N GLN A 157 -38.38 9.17 11.58
CA GLN A 157 -38.19 10.11 10.49
C GLN A 157 -36.87 10.87 10.67
N GLN A 158 -35.99 10.82 9.68
CA GLN A 158 -34.71 11.52 9.72
C GLN A 158 -34.94 13.02 9.55
N ASN A 159 -34.54 13.80 10.57
CA ASN A 159 -34.56 15.26 10.52
C ASN A 159 -33.66 15.76 9.39
N HIS A 160 -34.24 16.58 8.51
CA HIS A 160 -33.56 17.15 7.35
C HIS A 160 -32.43 18.08 7.82
N VAL A 161 -31.17 17.65 7.66
CA VAL A 161 -30.01 18.47 8.03
C VAL A 161 -29.84 19.59 6.99
N PRO A 162 -29.81 20.87 7.40
CA PRO A 162 -29.63 21.98 6.47
C PRO A 162 -28.25 21.95 5.80
N PRO A 163 -28.16 22.38 4.53
CA PRO A 163 -26.92 22.32 3.76
C PRO A 163 -25.82 23.16 4.42
N GLY A 164 -24.69 22.52 4.74
CA GLY A 164 -23.51 23.15 5.36
C GLY A 164 -23.01 22.44 6.61
N LEU A 165 -23.90 21.75 7.34
CA LEU A 165 -23.56 20.99 8.55
C LEU A 165 -23.53 19.49 8.26
N GLY A 166 -22.72 19.07 7.27
CA GLY A 166 -22.55 17.65 6.95
C GLY A 166 -22.23 16.81 8.20
N SER A 167 -22.60 15.53 8.15
CA SER A 167 -22.38 14.57 9.26
C SER A 167 -20.93 14.60 9.76
N GLN A 168 -20.70 14.24 11.02
CA GLN A 168 -19.35 14.21 11.59
C GLN A 168 -18.38 13.35 10.75
N GLN A 169 -18.86 12.24 10.18
CA GLN A 169 -18.11 11.40 9.25
C GLN A 169 -17.69 12.16 7.98
N THR A 170 -18.57 12.99 7.43
CA THR A 170 -18.27 13.81 6.25
C THR A 170 -17.23 14.89 6.56
N ARG A 171 -17.28 15.50 7.75
CA ARG A 171 -16.29 16.49 8.19
C ARG A 171 -14.91 15.86 8.37
N SER A 172 -14.83 14.69 9.00
CA SER A 172 -13.58 13.92 9.16
C SER A 172 -12.97 13.54 7.81
N ARG A 173 -13.78 13.02 6.87
CA ARG A 173 -13.32 12.71 5.50
C ARG A 173 -12.76 13.94 4.78
N ASN A 174 -13.41 15.10 4.92
CA ASN A 174 -12.93 16.35 4.31
C ASN A 174 -11.66 16.88 4.99
N GLN A 175 -11.51 16.72 6.31
CA GLN A 175 -10.26 17.06 7.01
C GLN A 175 -9.10 16.17 6.57
N ARG A 176 -9.31 14.85 6.47
CA ARG A 176 -8.28 13.91 6.00
C ARG A 176 -7.82 14.24 4.57
N ARG A 177 -8.76 14.62 3.68
CA ARG A 177 -8.44 15.10 2.33
C ARG A 177 -7.65 16.41 2.32
N ARG A 178 -7.96 17.36 3.23
CA ARG A 178 -7.22 18.62 3.35
C ARG A 178 -5.81 18.40 3.88
N LEU A 179 -5.62 17.50 4.85
CA LEU A 179 -4.31 17.14 5.38
C LEU A 179 -3.46 16.42 4.34
N LYS A 180 -4.02 15.41 3.66
CA LYS A 180 -3.32 14.71 2.58
C LYS A 180 -2.79 15.68 1.51
N LYS A 181 -3.63 16.62 1.08
CA LYS A 181 -3.25 17.62 0.09
C LYS A 181 -2.15 18.59 0.56
N LYS A 182 -2.05 18.84 1.88
CA LYS A 182 -0.93 19.63 2.44
C LYS A 182 0.37 18.83 2.39
N TYR A 183 0.36 17.59 2.89
CA TYR A 183 1.54 16.72 2.84
C TYR A 183 2.04 16.48 1.41
N GLU A 184 1.13 16.30 0.46
CA GLU A 184 1.48 16.15 -0.97
C GLU A 184 2.08 17.44 -1.56
N ALA A 185 1.57 18.62 -1.15
CA ALA A 185 2.13 19.91 -1.57
C ALA A 185 3.53 20.16 -0.98
N ASP A 186 3.75 19.73 0.26
CA ASP A 186 5.04 19.84 0.96
C ASP A 186 6.05 18.84 0.36
N ALA A 187 5.63 17.60 0.08
CA ALA A 187 6.48 16.55 -0.51
C ALA A 187 6.91 16.87 -1.95
N THR A 188 6.08 17.58 -2.71
CA THR A 188 6.41 18.01 -4.08
C THR A 188 7.30 19.25 -4.14
N GLY A 189 7.70 19.83 -2.99
CA GLY A 189 8.56 21.01 -2.93
C GLY A 189 8.00 22.23 -3.67
N SER A 190 6.71 22.20 -4.05
CA SER A 190 6.09 23.27 -4.83
C SER A 190 5.73 24.42 -3.90
N THR A 191 6.65 25.37 -3.76
CA THR A 191 6.31 26.67 -3.17
C THR A 191 5.12 27.24 -3.96
N PRO A 192 4.04 27.71 -3.31
CA PRO A 192 2.89 28.27 -4.02
C PRO A 192 3.41 29.38 -4.95
N PRO A 193 2.99 29.41 -6.23
CA PRO A 193 3.54 30.35 -7.19
C PRO A 193 3.39 31.77 -6.64
N THR A 194 4.51 32.35 -6.25
CA THR A 194 4.60 33.76 -5.89
C THR A 194 4.19 34.50 -7.16
N ALA A 195 3.02 35.14 -7.12
CA ALA A 195 2.42 35.76 -8.28
C ALA A 195 3.43 36.67 -8.97
N HIS A 196 3.96 36.23 -10.12
CA HIS A 196 4.76 37.09 -10.98
C HIS A 196 3.86 38.24 -11.42
N ARG A 197 4.13 39.40 -10.85
CA ARG A 197 3.55 40.68 -11.24
C ARG A 197 3.80 40.85 -12.75
N PRO A 198 2.77 41.01 -13.59
CA PRO A 198 2.94 41.13 -15.03
C PRO A 198 3.81 42.35 -15.33
N LYS A 199 5.05 42.09 -15.76
CA LYS A 199 5.93 43.06 -16.41
C LYS A 199 5.49 43.09 -17.87
N ASP A 200 4.60 44.03 -18.19
CA ASP A 200 4.45 44.68 -19.50
C ASP A 200 3.15 45.50 -19.54
N LEU A 201 3.09 46.52 -18.67
CA LEU A 201 2.20 47.65 -18.87
C LEU A 201 3.03 48.80 -19.42
N SER A 202 2.71 49.12 -20.67
CA SER A 202 3.31 50.15 -21.51
C SER A 202 3.38 51.52 -20.83
N SER A 203 4.52 52.15 -21.05
CA SER A 203 4.89 53.49 -20.61
C SER A 203 4.26 54.57 -21.48
N THR A 204 2.96 54.86 -21.33
CA THR A 204 2.38 56.09 -21.92
C THR A 204 1.24 56.59 -21.06
N ASN A 205 1.56 57.47 -20.11
CA ASN A 205 0.80 58.67 -19.73
C ASN A 205 1.40 59.25 -18.45
N GLY A 206 2.47 60.03 -18.61
CA GLY A 206 2.94 60.94 -17.59
C GLY A 206 1.96 62.11 -17.47
N VAL A 207 1.23 62.17 -16.36
CA VAL A 207 0.61 63.41 -15.86
C VAL A 207 0.86 63.45 -14.34
N PRO A 208 1.59 64.44 -13.82
CA PRO A 208 1.90 64.53 -12.40
C PRO A 208 0.77 65.26 -11.69
N LEU A 209 -0.03 64.54 -10.89
CA LEU A 209 -1.01 65.16 -10.00
C LEU A 209 -0.71 64.79 -8.55
N GLY A 210 -0.03 65.72 -7.87
CA GLY A 210 -0.44 66.25 -6.57
C GLY A 210 -0.55 65.31 -5.38
N ARG A 211 0.33 65.53 -4.40
CA ARG A 211 0.24 65.08 -3.01
C ARG A 211 -1.13 65.42 -2.39
N LYS A 212 -1.84 64.45 -1.80
CA LYS A 212 -2.73 64.64 -0.65
C LYS A 212 -2.74 63.40 0.27
N ALA A 213 -3.00 63.70 1.53
CA ALA A 213 -2.79 62.96 2.77
C ALA A 213 -3.76 61.76 2.98
N PRO A 214 -3.64 61.01 4.10
CA PRO A 214 -4.25 59.69 4.26
C PRO A 214 -5.70 59.79 4.74
N THR A 215 -6.56 58.97 4.16
CA THR A 215 -7.87 58.65 4.74
C THR A 215 -8.06 57.15 4.69
N GLU A 216 -8.15 56.58 5.89
CA GLU A 216 -8.68 55.25 6.18
C GLU A 216 -10.03 55.08 5.48
N ASN A 217 -10.24 53.92 4.84
CA ASN A 217 -11.54 53.29 4.69
C ASN A 217 -11.39 51.90 4.03
N GLU A 218 -11.69 50.88 4.84
CA GLU A 218 -12.66 49.83 4.52
C GLU A 218 -12.50 49.13 3.14
N LEU A 219 -11.59 48.16 3.07
CA LEU A 219 -11.52 47.22 1.95
C LEU A 219 -12.54 46.09 2.13
N SER A 220 -13.74 46.30 1.59
CA SER A 220 -14.66 45.22 1.24
C SER A 220 -14.04 44.36 0.14
N LEU A 221 -13.58 43.14 0.47
CA LEU A 221 -13.23 42.13 -0.52
C LEU A 221 -14.52 41.56 -1.14
N SER A 222 -14.93 42.13 -2.27
CA SER A 222 -16.03 41.63 -3.09
C SER A 222 -15.53 41.31 -4.50
N MET A 223 -14.84 40.18 -4.67
CA MET A 223 -14.65 39.59 -6.00
C MET A 223 -14.69 38.07 -5.96
N PHE A 224 -15.22 37.51 -7.06
CA PHE A 224 -15.30 36.09 -7.46
C PHE A 224 -16.60 35.33 -7.13
N SER A 225 -17.67 35.66 -7.85
CA SER A 225 -18.69 34.65 -8.22
C SER A 225 -19.09 34.81 -9.69
N LEU A 226 -18.26 34.28 -10.59
CA LEU A 226 -18.65 34.01 -11.97
C LEU A 226 -19.37 32.66 -12.02
N GLY A 227 -20.58 32.63 -11.47
CA GLY A 227 -21.49 31.50 -11.58
C GLY A 227 -22.04 31.41 -13.01
N ASN A 228 -21.53 30.46 -13.81
CA ASN A 228 -22.01 30.19 -15.15
C ASN A 228 -23.42 29.57 -15.11
N LYS A 229 -24.46 30.42 -15.20
CA LYS A 229 -25.88 30.08 -14.98
C LYS A 229 -26.55 29.28 -16.12
N ASN A 230 -25.84 28.92 -17.20
CA ASN A 230 -26.49 28.34 -18.38
C ASN A 230 -26.49 26.80 -18.50
N LYS A 231 -25.93 26.02 -17.55
CA LYS A 231 -25.91 24.55 -17.66
C LYS A 231 -27.01 23.78 -16.92
N LYS A 232 -27.92 24.44 -16.19
CA LYS A 232 -28.92 23.73 -15.33
C LYS A 232 -30.31 23.50 -15.93
N LYS A 233 -30.62 23.99 -17.13
CA LYS A 233 -32.01 23.89 -17.66
C LYS A 233 -32.32 22.64 -18.51
N GLY A 234 -31.32 21.89 -18.99
CA GLY A 234 -31.57 20.75 -19.90
C GLY A 234 -31.52 19.35 -19.29
N PHE A 235 -30.90 19.17 -18.11
CA PHE A 235 -30.60 17.82 -17.62
C PHE A 235 -31.79 17.13 -16.95
N LYS A 236 -32.67 17.88 -16.26
CA LYS A 236 -33.83 17.29 -15.56
C LYS A 236 -34.93 16.81 -16.51
N GLN A 237 -35.01 17.35 -17.72
CA GLN A 237 -36.07 17.00 -18.68
C GLN A 237 -35.80 15.67 -19.40
N LYS A 238 -34.55 15.18 -19.40
CA LYS A 238 -34.18 13.88 -20.00
C LYS A 238 -34.36 12.68 -19.07
N LEU A 239 -34.61 12.90 -17.77
CA LEU A 239 -34.83 11.82 -16.80
C LEU A 239 -36.31 11.47 -16.59
N THR A 240 -37.25 12.33 -17.00
CA THR A 240 -38.68 12.13 -16.75
C THR A 240 -39.46 11.47 -17.90
N LEU A 241 -38.85 11.25 -19.07
CA LEU A 241 -39.58 10.75 -20.25
C LEU A 241 -39.25 9.30 -20.67
N SER A 242 -38.48 8.56 -19.88
CA SER A 242 -38.17 7.15 -20.14
C SER A 242 -38.79 6.27 -19.04
N ALA A 243 -40.13 6.23 -19.01
CA ALA A 243 -40.87 5.23 -18.23
C ALA A 243 -40.74 3.88 -18.94
N THR A 244 -39.62 3.19 -18.71
CA THR A 244 -39.46 1.79 -19.12
C THR A 244 -40.53 0.95 -18.40
N PRO A 245 -41.19 0.01 -19.10
CA PRO A 245 -42.23 -0.83 -18.51
C PRO A 245 -41.68 -1.53 -17.26
N LYS A 246 -42.44 -1.41 -16.17
CA LYS A 246 -42.11 -1.95 -14.86
C LYS A 246 -42.13 -3.48 -14.97
N ILE A 247 -40.96 -4.10 -15.14
CA ILE A 247 -40.81 -5.56 -15.10
C ILE A 247 -41.07 -5.99 -13.66
N VAL A 248 -42.28 -6.47 -13.40
CA VAL A 248 -42.66 -7.08 -12.13
C VAL A 248 -42.08 -8.49 -12.13
N PHE A 249 -40.91 -8.65 -11.53
CA PHE A 249 -40.40 -9.97 -11.21
C PHE A 249 -41.27 -10.56 -10.11
N GLN A 250 -42.05 -11.59 -10.43
CA GLN A 250 -42.63 -12.48 -9.42
C GLN A 250 -41.45 -13.18 -8.73
N ALA A 251 -41.02 -12.62 -7.60
CA ALA A 251 -39.92 -13.12 -6.80
C ALA A 251 -40.32 -14.41 -6.09
N GLN A 252 -40.34 -15.52 -6.82
CA GLN A 252 -40.09 -16.83 -6.21
C GLN A 252 -38.59 -16.88 -5.93
N THR A 253 -38.17 -16.23 -4.83
CA THR A 253 -36.80 -16.38 -4.35
C THR A 253 -36.65 -17.84 -3.91
N PRO A 254 -35.79 -18.64 -4.55
CA PRO A 254 -35.51 -19.98 -4.07
C PRO A 254 -35.01 -19.85 -2.64
N ARG A 255 -35.66 -20.54 -1.69
CA ARG A 255 -35.27 -20.55 -0.29
C ARG A 255 -33.80 -20.95 -0.22
N LEU A 256 -32.92 -20.02 0.15
CA LEU A 256 -31.54 -20.35 0.47
C LEU A 256 -31.58 -21.27 1.69
N VAL A 257 -31.30 -22.55 1.46
CA VAL A 257 -31.14 -23.56 2.50
C VAL A 257 -29.77 -23.30 3.14
N PRO A 258 -29.71 -22.83 4.40
CA PRO A 258 -28.44 -22.61 5.07
C PRO A 258 -27.66 -23.94 5.14
N PRO A 259 -26.31 -23.91 5.16
CA PRO A 259 -25.49 -25.12 5.20
C PRO A 259 -25.88 -26.11 6.31
N SER A 260 -26.44 -25.63 7.41
CA SER A 260 -26.97 -26.43 8.52
C SER A 260 -28.20 -27.30 8.15
N GLU A 261 -28.93 -26.97 7.09
CA GLU A 261 -30.09 -27.74 6.59
C GLU A 261 -29.70 -28.72 5.45
N ARG A 262 -28.41 -28.83 5.08
CA ARG A 262 -27.96 -29.80 4.05
C ARG A 262 -27.66 -31.17 4.68
N GLU A 263 -28.44 -32.19 4.33
CA GLU A 263 -28.27 -33.58 4.84
C GLU A 263 -27.00 -34.30 4.31
N ASN A 264 -26.28 -33.69 3.37
CA ASN A 264 -25.10 -34.27 2.71
C ASN A 264 -23.81 -33.51 3.08
N LEU A 265 -23.51 -33.31 4.36
CA LEU A 265 -22.17 -32.89 4.80
C LEU A 265 -21.32 -34.10 5.18
N PRO A 266 -20.05 -34.18 4.73
CA PRO A 266 -19.15 -35.24 5.15
C PRO A 266 -18.96 -35.18 6.67
N THR A 267 -18.91 -36.35 7.29
CA THR A 267 -18.99 -36.58 8.76
C THR A 267 -17.91 -35.86 9.59
N ASN A 268 -16.92 -35.24 8.95
CA ASN A 268 -15.81 -34.54 9.58
C ASN A 268 -15.90 -33.00 9.48
N VAL A 269 -17.03 -32.44 9.04
CA VAL A 269 -17.21 -30.98 8.95
C VAL A 269 -18.21 -30.52 10.03
N PHE A 270 -17.68 -29.88 11.08
CA PHE A 270 -18.50 -29.25 12.11
C PHE A 270 -18.63 -27.75 11.80
N VAL A 271 -19.83 -27.30 11.44
CA VAL A 271 -20.14 -25.87 11.28
C VAL A 271 -20.47 -25.32 12.66
N THR A 272 -19.48 -24.75 13.34
CA THR A 272 -19.72 -23.95 14.54
C THR A 272 -20.18 -22.57 14.10
N SER A 273 -21.34 -22.12 14.59
CA SER A 273 -21.79 -20.74 14.44
C SER A 273 -20.88 -19.85 15.29
N VAL A 274 -19.70 -19.52 14.76
CA VAL A 274 -18.81 -18.54 15.36
C VAL A 274 -19.32 -17.17 14.97
N ASP A 275 -19.64 -16.42 16.01
CA ASP A 275 -20.28 -15.12 16.03
C ASP A 275 -19.56 -14.08 15.17
N VAL A 276 -20.34 -13.34 14.37
CA VAL A 276 -19.91 -12.12 13.69
C VAL A 276 -20.29 -10.95 14.61
N GLU A 277 -19.60 -10.82 15.74
CA GLU A 277 -19.68 -9.64 16.63
C GLU A 277 -18.29 -9.06 16.92
N GLU A 278 -17.50 -8.81 15.88
CA GLU A 278 -16.31 -7.96 15.98
C GLU A 278 -16.68 -6.52 15.59
N GLY A 279 -16.89 -5.65 16.60
CA GLY A 279 -17.12 -4.21 16.32
C GLY A 279 -17.63 -3.29 17.44
N MET A 280 -17.75 -3.74 18.70
CA MET A 280 -18.37 -2.92 19.77
C MET A 280 -17.54 -2.70 21.04
N TRP A 281 -16.21 -2.56 20.92
CA TRP A 281 -15.39 -2.07 22.03
C TRP A 281 -15.23 -0.54 21.92
N GLY A 282 -16.10 0.19 22.61
CA GLY A 282 -16.10 1.65 22.66
C GLY A 282 -14.90 2.21 23.42
N LYS A 283 -13.99 2.90 22.71
CA LYS A 283 -12.99 3.79 23.33
C LYS A 283 -13.64 5.16 23.62
N LYS A 284 -14.11 5.34 24.86
CA LYS A 284 -14.43 6.62 25.53
C LYS A 284 -14.06 6.40 27.00
N ALA A 285 -13.38 7.24 27.76
CA ALA A 285 -12.74 8.53 27.55
C ALA A 285 -11.75 8.68 28.73
N LYS A 286 -10.49 9.04 28.46
CA LYS A 286 -9.58 9.53 29.51
C LYS A 286 -8.58 10.48 28.88
N LYS A 287 -9.04 11.70 28.56
CA LYS A 287 -8.17 12.84 28.28
C LYS A 287 -8.95 14.13 28.51
N GLU A 288 -9.05 14.51 29.77
CA GLU A 288 -9.32 15.88 30.22
C GLU A 288 -8.58 16.05 31.56
N ALA A 289 -8.04 17.25 31.77
CA ALA A 289 -7.11 17.68 32.82
C ALA A 289 -5.61 17.35 32.57
N ILE A 290 -4.99 18.16 31.72
CA ILE A 290 -3.74 18.92 32.00
C ILE A 290 -3.79 20.08 30.99
N GLU A 291 -4.51 21.11 31.40
CA GLU A 291 -4.49 22.44 30.82
C GLU A 291 -3.93 23.34 31.93
N GLU A 292 -3.07 24.29 31.54
CA GLU A 292 -2.61 25.43 32.33
C GLU A 292 -1.40 25.23 33.27
N ALA A 293 -0.21 25.18 32.67
CA ALA A 293 1.00 25.80 33.22
C ALA A 293 1.93 26.21 32.06
N ALA A 294 1.68 27.39 31.50
CA ALA A 294 2.62 28.06 30.61
C ALA A 294 3.83 28.53 31.42
N LEU A 295 4.86 27.68 31.52
CA LEU A 295 6.20 28.09 31.91
C LEU A 295 7.00 28.30 30.63
N ASP A 296 7.35 29.56 30.40
CA ASP A 296 8.30 30.08 29.43
C ASP A 296 9.70 29.51 29.75
N TYR A 297 9.98 28.30 29.25
CA TYR A 297 11.31 27.71 29.25
C TYR A 297 11.99 28.11 27.95
N GLY A 298 13.14 28.77 28.09
CA GLY A 298 13.95 29.28 27.00
C GLY A 298 14.26 28.23 25.94
N GLU A 299 14.34 28.73 24.71
CA GLU A 299 14.86 28.11 23.51
C GLU A 299 16.32 27.68 23.72
N GLU A 300 16.54 26.60 24.48
CA GLU A 300 17.79 25.85 24.45
C GLU A 300 17.69 24.84 23.32
N ASP A 301 18.65 24.92 22.38
CA ASP A 301 18.85 24.02 21.25
C ASP A 301 18.60 22.56 21.67
N ILE A 302 17.44 22.02 21.27
CA ILE A 302 17.17 20.58 21.31
C ILE A 302 18.02 19.99 20.19
N VAL A 303 19.23 19.58 20.55
CA VAL A 303 20.08 18.77 19.69
C VAL A 303 19.32 17.47 19.42
N GLU A 304 18.99 17.20 18.15
CA GLU A 304 18.41 15.93 17.68
C GLU A 304 19.38 14.77 17.95
N GLU A 305 19.47 14.29 19.20
CA GLU A 305 20.24 13.10 19.58
C GLU A 305 19.48 11.78 19.32
N GLY A 306 18.24 11.86 18.82
CA GLY A 306 17.35 10.70 18.67
C GLY A 306 17.75 9.68 17.61
N ASP A 307 18.43 10.10 16.54
CA ASP A 307 18.66 9.22 15.38
C ASP A 307 19.93 8.35 15.48
N THR A 308 20.82 8.63 16.44
CA THR A 308 22.13 7.95 16.50
C THR A 308 22.09 6.57 17.16
N ILE A 309 21.11 6.31 18.04
CA ILE A 309 21.03 5.07 18.82
C ILE A 309 20.66 3.88 17.92
N ASP A 310 19.79 4.10 16.94
CA ASP A 310 19.32 3.04 16.05
C ASP A 310 20.39 2.58 15.06
N GLU A 311 21.31 3.46 14.65
CA GLU A 311 22.41 3.11 13.75
C GLU A 311 23.43 2.17 14.41
N GLU A 312 23.77 2.41 15.68
CA GLU A 312 24.73 1.58 16.41
C GLU A 312 24.15 0.18 16.68
N ALA A 313 22.87 0.10 17.06
CA ALA A 313 22.17 -1.17 17.23
C ALA A 313 22.16 -1.97 15.92
N ASN A 314 21.81 -1.34 14.80
CA ASN A 314 21.81 -2.00 13.48
C ASN A 314 23.19 -2.56 13.12
N LYS A 315 24.25 -1.77 13.33
CA LYS A 315 25.63 -2.19 13.05
C LYS A 315 26.07 -3.38 13.92
N MET A 316 25.63 -3.42 15.18
CA MET A 316 25.88 -4.57 16.06
C MET A 316 25.23 -5.84 15.50
N TRP A 317 23.96 -5.79 15.11
CA TRP A 317 23.25 -6.93 14.53
C TRP A 317 23.91 -7.45 13.26
N GLU A 318 24.28 -6.56 12.33
CA GLU A 318 24.98 -6.94 11.10
C GLU A 318 26.33 -7.61 11.38
N THR A 319 27.09 -7.08 12.35
CA THR A 319 28.39 -7.62 12.73
C THR A 319 28.26 -9.02 13.32
N VAL A 320 27.31 -9.22 14.25
CA VAL A 320 27.07 -10.53 14.87
C VAL A 320 26.60 -11.53 13.81
N GLU A 321 25.69 -11.13 12.91
CA GLU A 321 25.16 -12.01 11.87
C GLU A 321 26.25 -12.48 10.89
N ALA A 322 27.15 -11.59 10.48
CA ALA A 322 28.27 -11.92 9.60
C ALA A 322 29.28 -12.88 10.26
N VAL A 323 29.47 -12.78 11.58
CA VAL A 323 30.51 -13.51 12.33
C VAL A 323 29.95 -14.72 13.10
N TYR A 324 28.62 -14.91 13.10
CA TYR A 324 27.91 -15.90 13.93
C TYR A 324 28.46 -17.32 13.85
N ASP A 325 28.79 -17.77 12.64
CA ASP A 325 29.26 -19.14 12.44
C ASP A 325 30.64 -19.40 13.07
N SER A 326 31.43 -18.33 13.30
CA SER A 326 32.75 -18.39 13.93
C SER A 326 32.73 -18.30 15.46
N TYR A 327 31.63 -17.84 16.08
CA TYR A 327 31.57 -17.74 17.54
C TYR A 327 31.65 -19.12 18.22
N PRO A 328 32.34 -19.21 19.37
CA PRO A 328 32.43 -20.46 20.12
C PRO A 328 31.07 -20.82 20.73
N VAL A 329 30.70 -22.10 20.61
CA VAL A 329 29.51 -22.65 21.26
C VAL A 329 29.77 -22.76 22.76
N ILE A 330 28.82 -22.29 23.56
CA ILE A 330 28.88 -22.37 25.02
C ILE A 330 28.63 -23.83 25.41
N THR A 331 29.67 -24.47 25.94
CA THR A 331 29.67 -25.89 26.33
C THR A 331 29.74 -26.09 27.84
N GLN A 332 30.17 -25.07 28.58
CA GLN A 332 30.32 -25.08 30.03
C GLN A 332 29.73 -23.79 30.62
N PRO A 333 29.09 -23.85 31.79
CA PRO A 333 28.41 -22.68 32.37
C PRO A 333 29.39 -21.53 32.68
N ASP A 334 30.63 -21.87 32.99
CA ASP A 334 31.68 -20.90 33.32
C ASP A 334 32.13 -20.04 32.12
N GLN A 335 31.75 -20.40 30.88
CA GLN A 335 32.12 -19.68 29.65
C GLN A 335 31.28 -18.43 29.40
N SER A 336 30.23 -18.21 30.19
CA SER A 336 29.33 -17.08 30.06
C SER A 336 29.19 -16.35 31.40
N HIS A 337 29.27 -15.02 31.34
CA HIS A 337 29.19 -14.15 32.51
C HIS A 337 28.03 -13.17 32.35
N VAL A 338 27.56 -12.64 33.47
CA VAL A 338 26.56 -11.56 33.48
C VAL A 338 27.08 -10.37 32.66
N GLY A 339 26.27 -9.89 31.74
CA GLY A 339 26.58 -8.83 30.78
C GLY A 339 27.10 -9.32 29.42
N ASN A 340 27.44 -10.61 29.27
CA ASN A 340 27.86 -11.13 27.96
C ASN A 340 26.69 -11.15 26.97
N LEU A 341 27.01 -10.92 25.70
CA LEU A 341 26.08 -11.08 24.59
C LEU A 341 26.10 -12.54 24.13
N VAL A 342 24.92 -13.15 24.05
CA VAL A 342 24.74 -14.52 23.55
C VAL A 342 23.87 -14.50 22.31
N ALA A 343 24.18 -15.40 21.38
CA ALA A 343 23.52 -15.50 20.09
C ALA A 343 23.07 -16.94 19.80
N TRP A 344 21.92 -17.12 19.18
CA TRP A 344 21.48 -18.41 18.66
C TRP A 344 20.59 -18.25 17.43
N LYS A 345 20.50 -19.30 16.60
CA LYS A 345 19.59 -19.35 15.46
C LYS A 345 18.39 -20.24 15.83
N ALA A 346 17.19 -19.71 15.66
CA ALA A 346 15.95 -20.47 15.86
C ALA A 346 14.93 -20.14 14.75
N LEU A 347 13.93 -21.00 14.58
CA LEU A 347 12.80 -20.67 13.71
C LEU A 347 11.96 -19.59 14.40
N ALA A 348 11.86 -18.44 13.75
CA ALA A 348 11.01 -17.34 14.17
C ALA A 348 10.10 -16.90 13.02
N LEU A 349 9.03 -16.21 13.36
CA LEU A 349 8.16 -15.61 12.35
C LEU A 349 8.72 -14.23 12.00
N ASN A 350 9.03 -14.01 10.73
CA ASN A 350 9.41 -12.68 10.27
C ASN A 350 8.17 -11.75 10.31
N PRO A 351 8.20 -10.62 11.04
CA PRO A 351 7.02 -9.77 11.25
C PRO A 351 6.58 -9.05 9.96
N MET A 352 7.48 -8.88 8.99
CA MET A 352 7.14 -8.25 7.72
C MET A 352 6.48 -9.23 6.76
N THR A 353 6.94 -10.48 6.73
CA THR A 353 6.48 -11.49 5.75
C THR A 353 5.52 -12.51 6.34
N PHE A 354 5.34 -12.53 7.66
CA PHE A 354 4.62 -13.55 8.43
C PHE A 354 5.00 -14.99 8.02
N SER A 355 6.26 -15.19 7.64
CA SER A 355 6.77 -16.47 7.16
C SER A 355 7.75 -17.06 8.18
N PRO A 356 7.72 -18.39 8.41
CA PRO A 356 8.66 -19.04 9.31
C PRO A 356 10.05 -19.07 8.68
N GLU A 357 11.01 -18.39 9.31
CA GLU A 357 12.39 -18.24 8.83
C GLU A 357 13.36 -18.52 9.97
N VAL A 358 14.54 -19.07 9.66
CA VAL A 358 15.61 -19.25 10.66
C VAL A 358 16.22 -17.88 10.91
N SER A 359 15.93 -17.30 12.08
CA SER A 359 16.37 -15.96 12.47
C SER A 359 17.44 -16.04 13.55
N LEU A 360 18.36 -15.07 13.52
CA LEU A 360 19.32 -14.85 14.58
C LEU A 360 18.62 -14.13 15.74
N HIS A 361 18.82 -14.63 16.95
CA HIS A 361 18.39 -14.00 18.18
C HIS A 361 19.62 -13.58 18.99
N LEU A 362 19.56 -12.38 19.55
CA LEU A 362 20.54 -11.84 20.48
C LEU A 362 19.90 -11.66 21.85
N ALA A 363 20.66 -11.96 22.89
CA ALA A 363 20.26 -11.63 24.25
C ALA A 363 21.48 -11.25 25.08
N ARG A 364 21.24 -10.46 26.12
CA ARG A 364 22.23 -10.16 27.15
C ARG A 364 21.98 -11.07 28.35
N VAL A 365 23.03 -11.66 28.90
CA VAL A 365 22.92 -12.44 30.13
C VAL A 365 22.71 -11.48 31.30
N ALA A 366 21.50 -11.45 31.86
CA ALA A 366 21.13 -10.59 32.98
C ALA A 366 21.56 -11.18 34.33
N ALA A 367 21.44 -12.49 34.50
CA ALA A 367 21.92 -13.20 35.70
C ALA A 367 22.24 -14.67 35.39
N VAL A 368 23.08 -15.27 36.22
CA VAL A 368 23.35 -16.72 36.22
C VAL A 368 23.02 -17.23 37.62
N ASN A 369 22.05 -18.13 37.71
CA ASN A 369 21.61 -18.72 38.98
C ASN A 369 22.57 -19.85 39.41
N GLU A 370 22.53 -20.23 40.70
CA GLU A 370 23.34 -21.32 41.26
C GLU A 370 23.09 -22.67 40.57
N ASP A 371 21.89 -22.88 40.02
CA ASP A 371 21.51 -24.09 39.28
C ASP A 371 22.01 -24.09 37.81
N ASN A 372 22.89 -23.17 37.43
CA ASN A 372 23.33 -22.92 36.04
C ASN A 372 22.18 -22.54 35.09
N ALA A 373 21.06 -22.02 35.62
CA ALA A 373 20.01 -21.42 34.81
C ALA A 373 20.39 -19.98 34.47
N TYR A 374 20.18 -19.58 33.22
CA TYR A 374 20.50 -18.24 32.74
C TYR A 374 19.24 -17.42 32.68
N ILE A 375 19.30 -16.21 33.23
CA ILE A 375 18.29 -15.18 32.99
C ILE A 375 18.84 -14.32 31.86
N ILE A 376 18.16 -14.32 30.72
CA ILE A 376 18.56 -13.55 29.54
C ILE A 376 17.53 -12.46 29.23
N SER A 377 18.03 -11.30 28.81
CA SER A 377 17.21 -10.19 28.32
C SER A 377 17.35 -10.14 26.81
N ARG A 378 16.28 -10.46 26.07
CA ARG A 378 16.31 -10.51 24.60
C ARG A 378 16.49 -9.10 24.03
N LEU A 379 17.42 -8.94 23.10
CA LEU A 379 17.55 -7.70 22.33
C LEU A 379 16.56 -7.75 21.17
N VAL A 380 15.83 -6.66 20.96
CA VAL A 380 14.93 -6.50 19.81
C VAL A 380 15.76 -6.08 18.60
N ARG A 381 15.51 -6.73 17.46
CA ARG A 381 16.14 -6.32 16.19
C ARG A 381 15.50 -5.00 15.75
N PRO A 382 16.27 -3.96 15.38
CA PRO A 382 15.69 -2.73 14.87
C PRO A 382 14.74 -3.03 13.69
N GLY A 383 13.57 -2.39 13.69
CA GLY A 383 12.50 -2.65 12.72
C GLY A 383 11.61 -3.87 13.01
N TRP A 384 11.86 -4.63 14.09
CA TRP A 384 11.00 -5.72 14.57
C TRP A 384 10.18 -5.33 15.82
N GLU A 385 10.06 -4.03 16.09
CA GLU A 385 9.37 -3.52 17.26
C GLU A 385 7.88 -3.87 17.21
N THR A 386 7.48 -4.80 18.06
CA THR A 386 6.09 -5.26 18.15
C THR A 386 5.39 -4.47 19.26
N GLY A 387 5.34 -3.15 19.11
CA GLY A 387 4.76 -2.23 20.10
C GLY A 387 5.56 -2.12 21.41
N ASP A 388 5.08 -1.26 22.33
CA ASP A 388 5.67 -0.98 23.65
C ASP A 388 5.60 -2.18 24.62
N GLU A 389 5.93 -3.39 24.16
CA GLU A 389 6.01 -4.56 25.01
C GLU A 389 7.34 -4.49 25.79
N PRO A 390 7.31 -4.46 27.13
CA PRO A 390 8.54 -4.42 27.91
C PRO A 390 9.38 -5.66 27.60
N THR A 391 10.69 -5.50 27.45
CA THR A 391 11.64 -6.62 27.37
C THR A 391 11.49 -7.46 28.64
N VAL A 392 10.85 -8.62 28.50
CA VAL A 392 10.67 -9.57 29.60
C VAL A 392 11.92 -10.43 29.68
N ASP A 393 12.53 -10.46 30.86
CA ASP A 393 13.64 -11.37 31.13
C ASP A 393 13.13 -12.81 31.12
N GLU A 394 13.81 -13.67 30.36
CA GLU A 394 13.46 -15.08 30.23
C GLU A 394 14.48 -15.94 30.98
N THR A 395 13.99 -16.93 31.75
CA THR A 395 14.85 -17.92 32.39
C THR A 395 14.97 -19.15 31.50
N ILE A 396 16.19 -19.48 31.09
CA ILE A 396 16.50 -20.64 30.26
C ILE A 396 17.33 -21.64 31.07
N ALA A 397 16.91 -22.90 31.07
CA ALA A 397 17.63 -23.98 31.73
C ALA A 397 18.88 -24.37 30.94
N TRP A 398 19.92 -24.85 31.63
CA TRP A 398 21.18 -25.28 30.99
C TRP A 398 21.01 -26.31 29.87
N GLY A 399 20.08 -27.26 30.03
CA GLY A 399 19.79 -28.26 29.00
C GLY A 399 19.26 -27.66 27.69
N ASP A 400 18.47 -26.59 27.79
CA ASP A 400 17.93 -25.90 26.62
C ASP A 400 19.02 -25.10 25.90
N ILE A 401 19.95 -24.50 26.64
CA ILE A 401 21.12 -23.78 26.10
C ILE A 401 21.97 -24.68 25.19
N LEU A 402 22.23 -25.92 25.63
CA LEU A 402 22.95 -26.91 24.84
C LEU A 402 22.17 -27.32 23.59
N THR A 403 20.84 -27.45 23.71
CA THR A 403 19.96 -27.84 22.59
C THR A 403 19.82 -26.73 21.55
N MET A 404 19.79 -25.46 21.99
CA MET A 404 19.70 -24.29 21.13
C MET A 404 21.02 -23.95 20.45
N GLY A 405 22.14 -24.52 20.91
CA GLY A 405 23.47 -24.25 20.37
C GLY A 405 23.91 -22.80 20.63
N LEU A 406 23.63 -22.29 21.84
CA LEU A 406 23.95 -20.92 22.23
C LEU A 406 25.45 -20.63 22.04
N LYS A 407 25.77 -19.49 21.41
CA LYS A 407 27.14 -19.04 21.16
C LYS A 407 27.45 -17.75 21.90
N ASN A 408 28.70 -17.59 22.33
CA ASN A 408 29.14 -16.35 22.98
C ASN A 408 29.56 -15.34 21.90
N ALA A 409 28.79 -14.26 21.76
CA ALA A 409 29.03 -13.20 20.77
C ALA A 409 30.01 -12.12 21.27
N GLY A 410 30.48 -12.23 22.52
CA GLY A 410 31.46 -11.34 23.13
C GLY A 410 30.86 -10.36 24.14
N ARG A 411 31.70 -9.40 24.57
CA ARG A 411 31.29 -8.29 25.42
C ARG A 411 31.18 -7.06 24.53
N GLU A 412 30.08 -6.34 24.69
CA GLU A 412 29.80 -5.03 24.09
C GLU A 412 30.88 -4.00 24.46
#